data_AF-G5AGZ1-F1
#
_entry.id   AF-G5AGZ1-F1
#
_cell.length_a   1.000
_cell.length_b   1.000
_cell.length_c   1.000
_cell.angle_alpha   90.00
_cell.angle_beta   90.00
_cell.angle_gamma   90.00
#
_symmetry.space_group_name_H-M   'P 1'
#
loop_
_entity.id
_entity.type
_entity.pdbx_description
1 polymer ?
#
loop_
_entity_poly.entity_id
_entity_poly.type
_entity_poly.pdbx_seq_one_letter_code
_entity_poly.pdbx_strand_id
1 'polypeptide(L)'
;MADRLSSTNAAKVSESNSLDMSTCKAAQQYTYYKQRATPGGLIIAEATNITPTDRGSWGSPDIFAPQQIEAWRHVTKAVHGKMFLQLSDNRSAAENALKAGFDGVELHAANGYLLEQFLHDGINDRADQYGGSVENRARFLFEALEAILESLDSSKVGIRLSPFGGSFGDKDSDPIATYTYVLNRLNNYDLAYARKGSARQFRETYKGVLLAASGFDRQSAVQIVEEGAADAVAIGRHFISNPDLVRRFQLNKPVNDYDTDTFYLGDARGYTDYNTRSCRTSR
;
A
#
# COMPACT_ATOMS: atom_id res chain seq x y z
N MET A 1 7.40 -0.87 18.41
CA MET A 1 7.51 0.09 17.30
C MET A 1 7.06 -0.63 16.02
N ALA A 2 5.76 -0.89 15.92
CA ALA A 2 5.15 -1.70 14.88
C ALA A 2 4.98 -0.91 13.56
N ASP A 3 4.95 -1.66 12.45
CA ASP A 3 4.78 -1.25 11.04
C ASP A 3 3.89 -0.01 10.79
N ARG A 4 4.44 1.20 10.98
CA ARG A 4 3.80 2.48 10.60
C ARG A 4 3.85 2.77 9.09
N LEU A 5 4.30 1.81 8.27
CA LEU A 5 4.73 2.09 6.90
C LEU A 5 3.78 1.55 5.85
N SER A 6 2.53 1.34 6.25
CA SER A 6 1.40 1.37 5.32
C SER A 6 1.20 2.73 4.67
N SER A 7 1.44 3.77 5.46
CA SER A 7 1.17 5.15 5.13
C SER A 7 2.49 5.84 4.81
N THR A 8 2.88 5.83 3.54
CA THR A 8 3.79 6.84 3.01
C THR A 8 3.12 8.22 3.02
N ASN A 9 3.96 9.24 3.18
CA ASN A 9 3.66 10.64 3.50
C ASN A 9 2.50 11.20 2.70
N ALA A 10 1.48 11.65 3.43
CA ALA A 10 0.30 12.24 2.86
C ALA A 10 0.07 13.66 3.38
N ALA A 11 -0.30 14.59 2.51
CA ALA A 11 -0.68 15.96 2.90
C ALA A 11 -2.04 16.44 2.33
N LYS A 12 -2.88 16.98 3.23
CA LYS A 12 -4.27 17.46 3.03
C LYS A 12 -4.37 18.53 1.93
N VAL A 13 -5.27 18.37 0.97
CA VAL A 13 -5.71 19.48 0.10
C VAL A 13 -6.71 20.34 0.89
N SER A 14 -6.33 21.58 1.21
CA SER A 14 -7.26 22.58 1.75
C SER A 14 -7.70 23.55 0.64
N GLU A 15 -8.96 23.97 0.70
CA GLU A 15 -9.69 24.80 -0.26
C GLU A 15 -9.20 26.28 -0.33
N SER A 16 -7.91 26.53 -0.57
CA SER A 16 -7.39 27.90 -0.67
C SER A 16 -6.72 28.21 -2.02
N ASN A 17 -7.32 29.12 -2.77
CA ASN A 17 -6.97 29.59 -4.13
C ASN A 17 -5.71 30.47 -4.25
N SER A 18 -4.63 30.20 -3.52
CA SER A 18 -3.36 30.94 -3.69
C SER A 18 -2.20 30.01 -4.00
N LEU A 19 -1.82 29.96 -5.29
CA LEU A 19 -0.80 29.08 -5.86
C LEU A 19 0.60 29.72 -5.80
N ASP A 20 1.37 29.34 -4.78
CA ASP A 20 2.82 29.25 -4.92
C ASP A 20 3.16 27.79 -5.30
N MET A 21 3.72 27.60 -6.49
CA MET A 21 3.98 26.29 -7.08
C MET A 21 5.09 25.51 -6.35
N SER A 22 5.90 26.16 -5.52
CA SER A 22 6.94 25.51 -4.71
C SER A 22 6.42 24.96 -3.38
N THR A 23 5.25 25.45 -2.91
CA THR A 23 4.59 25.06 -1.65
C THR A 23 3.29 24.25 -1.87
N CYS A 24 2.85 24.08 -3.12
CA CYS A 24 1.67 23.31 -3.46
C CYS A 24 1.88 21.79 -3.26
N LYS A 25 1.14 21.18 -2.33
CA LYS A 25 1.22 19.74 -1.98
C LYS A 25 1.06 18.81 -3.17
N ALA A 26 0.16 19.13 -4.11
CA ALA A 26 -0.03 18.35 -5.33
C ALA A 26 1.25 18.35 -6.20
N ALA A 27 2.00 19.45 -6.23
CA ALA A 27 3.27 19.53 -6.94
C ALA A 27 4.38 18.71 -6.26
N GLN A 28 4.39 18.66 -4.92
CA GLN A 28 5.30 17.80 -4.17
C GLN A 28 4.98 16.32 -4.40
N GLN A 29 3.71 15.92 -4.35
CA GLN A 29 3.28 14.54 -4.60
C GLN A 29 3.58 14.11 -6.05
N TYR A 30 3.30 14.98 -7.03
CA TYR A 30 3.72 14.76 -8.41
C TYR A 30 5.22 14.49 -8.53
N THR A 31 6.04 15.35 -7.90
CA THR A 31 7.50 15.23 -7.94
C THR A 31 7.95 13.92 -7.28
N TYR A 32 7.39 13.59 -6.13
CA TYR A 32 7.71 12.38 -5.36
C TYR A 32 7.51 11.10 -6.18
N TYR A 33 6.31 10.92 -6.77
CA TYR A 33 6.01 9.73 -7.56
C TYR A 33 6.77 9.71 -8.89
N LYS A 34 6.95 10.87 -9.54
CA LYS A 34 7.73 10.97 -10.78
C LYS A 34 9.18 10.55 -10.59
N GLN A 35 9.83 10.98 -9.51
CA GLN A 35 11.21 10.60 -9.21
C GLN A 35 11.39 9.08 -9.02
N ARG A 36 10.31 8.37 -8.66
CA ARG A 36 10.28 6.94 -8.32
C ARG A 36 9.75 6.06 -9.44
N ALA A 37 9.24 6.66 -10.51
CA ALA A 37 8.74 5.93 -11.67
C ALA A 37 9.90 5.23 -12.39
N THR A 38 9.93 3.90 -12.30
CA THR A 38 10.94 3.06 -12.98
C THR A 38 10.25 2.11 -13.95
N PRO A 39 10.76 1.93 -15.19
CA PRO A 39 10.23 0.93 -16.12
C PRO A 39 10.20 -0.47 -15.51
N GLY A 40 9.07 -1.17 -15.67
CA GLY A 40 8.88 -2.53 -15.14
C GLY A 40 8.59 -2.60 -13.64
N GLY A 41 8.52 -1.47 -12.93
CA GLY A 41 8.09 -1.41 -11.54
C GLY A 41 6.59 -1.19 -11.36
N LEU A 42 6.07 -1.63 -10.22
CA LEU A 42 4.74 -1.29 -9.72
C LEU A 42 4.89 -0.33 -8.54
N ILE A 43 4.19 0.81 -8.58
CA ILE A 43 4.02 1.71 -7.45
C ILE A 43 2.66 1.43 -6.80
N ILE A 44 2.66 1.21 -5.49
CA ILE A 44 1.43 1.20 -4.68
C ILE A 44 1.42 2.53 -3.94
N ALA A 45 0.43 3.37 -4.26
CA ALA A 45 0.28 4.69 -3.65
C ALA A 45 -0.08 4.57 -2.16
N GLU A 46 0.11 5.66 -1.44
CA GLU A 46 -0.29 5.81 -0.04
C GLU A 46 -1.79 5.51 0.20
N ALA A 47 -2.11 5.06 1.42
CA ALA A 47 -3.49 4.86 1.86
C ALA A 47 -4.30 6.14 1.67
N THR A 48 -5.40 6.04 0.92
CA THR A 48 -6.19 7.20 0.49
C THR A 48 -7.60 7.12 1.04
N ASN A 49 -8.07 8.19 1.68
CA ASN A 49 -9.38 8.19 2.32
C ASN A 49 -10.48 8.18 1.24
N ILE A 50 -11.45 7.31 1.45
CA ILE A 50 -12.56 7.08 0.50
C ILE A 50 -13.80 7.93 0.81
N THR A 51 -13.88 8.48 2.03
CA THR A 51 -14.98 9.33 2.48
C THR A 51 -14.45 10.36 3.50
N PRO A 52 -15.17 11.47 3.75
CA PRO A 52 -14.78 12.42 4.78
C PRO A 52 -14.67 11.81 6.19
N THR A 53 -15.43 10.75 6.49
CA THR A 53 -15.47 10.06 7.79
C THR A 53 -14.35 9.04 7.98
N ASP A 54 -13.66 8.65 6.91
CA ASP A 54 -12.57 7.66 6.92
C ASP A 54 -11.20 8.26 7.34
N ARG A 55 -11.14 9.57 7.57
CA ARG A 55 -9.89 10.28 7.85
C ARG A 55 -9.29 9.91 9.21
N GLY A 56 -8.39 8.93 9.21
CA GLY A 56 -7.66 8.49 10.41
C GLY A 56 -6.33 9.21 10.66
N SER A 57 -5.79 9.97 9.70
CA SER A 57 -4.49 10.64 9.83
C SER A 57 -4.48 12.02 9.19
N TRP A 58 -3.87 12.98 9.89
CA TRP A 58 -3.69 14.33 9.38
C TRP A 58 -2.77 14.30 8.17
N GLY A 59 -3.31 14.69 7.04
CA GLY A 59 -2.56 14.78 5.80
C GLY A 59 -2.93 13.74 4.75
N SER A 60 -3.51 12.59 5.11
CA SER A 60 -3.95 11.55 4.15
C SER A 60 -4.67 12.14 2.91
N PRO A 61 -4.31 11.74 1.67
CA PRO A 61 -5.02 12.19 0.49
C PRO A 61 -6.41 11.57 0.47
N ASP A 62 -7.24 12.11 -0.40
CA ASP A 62 -8.64 11.73 -0.55
C ASP A 62 -8.93 11.37 -2.03
N ILE A 63 -10.00 10.61 -2.31
CA ILE A 63 -10.42 10.22 -3.68
C ILE A 63 -11.94 10.25 -3.91
N PHE A 64 -12.67 11.11 -3.20
CA PHE A 64 -14.13 11.20 -3.29
C PHE A 64 -14.64 12.46 -4.02
N ALA A 65 -13.85 13.54 -4.08
CA ALA A 65 -14.22 14.79 -4.72
C ALA A 65 -13.62 14.92 -6.14
N PRO A 66 -14.30 15.57 -7.10
CA PRO A 66 -13.81 15.74 -8.47
C PRO A 66 -12.41 16.36 -8.57
N GLN A 67 -12.11 17.34 -7.72
CA GLN A 67 -10.81 18.02 -7.69
C GLN A 67 -9.68 17.07 -7.26
N GLN A 68 -9.98 16.13 -6.37
CA GLN A 68 -9.02 15.11 -5.92
C GLN A 68 -8.72 14.11 -7.04
N ILE A 69 -9.75 13.70 -7.79
CA ILE A 69 -9.61 12.81 -8.95
C ILE A 69 -8.71 13.48 -10.02
N GLU A 70 -8.90 14.78 -10.29
CA GLU A 70 -8.05 15.49 -11.24
C GLU A 70 -6.61 15.66 -10.73
N ALA A 71 -6.42 15.95 -9.43
CA ALA A 71 -5.09 16.00 -8.84
C ALA A 71 -4.34 14.67 -8.99
N TRP A 72 -5.00 13.55 -8.67
CA TRP A 72 -4.43 12.23 -8.88
C TRP A 72 -4.16 11.92 -10.35
N ARG A 73 -5.00 12.40 -11.27
CA ARG A 73 -4.77 12.28 -12.72
C ARG A 73 -3.47 12.94 -13.18
N HIS A 74 -3.07 14.03 -12.55
CA HIS A 74 -1.77 14.62 -12.84
C HIS A 74 -0.61 13.75 -12.34
N VAL A 75 -0.77 13.11 -11.18
CA VAL A 75 0.22 12.21 -10.59
C VAL A 75 0.38 10.93 -11.43
N THR A 76 -0.72 10.26 -11.77
CA THR A 76 -0.69 9.02 -12.55
C THR A 76 -0.07 9.23 -13.93
N LYS A 77 -0.36 10.35 -14.61
CA LYS A 77 0.28 10.74 -15.88
C LYS A 77 1.80 10.93 -15.76
N ALA A 78 2.31 11.25 -14.57
CA ALA A 78 3.74 11.43 -14.33
C ALA A 78 4.50 10.11 -14.19
N VAL A 79 3.78 9.02 -13.90
CA VAL A 79 4.36 7.70 -13.65
C VAL A 79 4.36 6.93 -14.96
N HIS A 80 5.55 6.66 -15.50
CA HIS A 80 5.72 5.93 -16.77
C HIS A 80 5.63 4.39 -16.59
N GLY A 81 4.98 3.92 -15.53
CA GLY A 81 4.88 2.52 -15.10
C GLY A 81 3.51 2.20 -14.54
N LYS A 82 3.37 1.05 -13.86
CA LYS A 82 2.10 0.66 -13.25
C LYS A 82 1.91 1.33 -11.88
N MET A 83 0.72 1.84 -11.61
CA MET A 83 0.38 2.47 -10.33
C MET A 83 -0.97 2.01 -9.80
N PHE A 84 -1.00 1.55 -8.55
CA PHE A 84 -2.20 1.10 -7.85
C PHE A 84 -2.52 2.05 -6.68
N LEU A 85 -3.80 2.29 -6.42
CA LEU A 85 -4.25 3.10 -5.27
C LEU A 85 -4.72 2.21 -4.11
N GLN A 86 -4.20 2.43 -2.90
CA GLN A 86 -4.64 1.67 -1.72
C GLN A 86 -5.90 2.31 -1.10
N LEU A 87 -6.94 1.49 -0.90
CA LEU A 87 -8.27 1.90 -0.43
C LEU A 87 -8.78 0.93 0.65
N SER A 88 -9.67 1.40 1.54
CA SER A 88 -10.23 0.59 2.62
C SER A 88 -11.27 -0.43 2.14
N ASP A 89 -12.43 -0.03 1.61
CA ASP A 89 -13.52 -0.99 1.26
C ASP A 89 -14.56 -0.52 0.21
N ASN A 90 -14.34 0.60 -0.50
CA ASN A 90 -15.43 1.27 -1.23
C ASN A 90 -15.33 1.20 -2.77
N ARG A 91 -16.38 0.63 -3.38
CA ARG A 91 -16.60 0.54 -4.84
C ARG A 91 -16.45 1.87 -5.57
N SER A 92 -17.10 2.93 -5.08
CA SER A 92 -17.03 4.26 -5.71
C SER A 92 -15.61 4.85 -5.68
N ALA A 93 -14.85 4.57 -4.62
CA ALA A 93 -13.45 4.97 -4.57
C ALA A 93 -12.60 4.21 -5.58
N ALA A 94 -12.86 2.93 -5.80
CA ALA A 94 -12.18 2.14 -6.83
C ALA A 94 -12.48 2.66 -8.25
N GLU A 95 -13.74 3.01 -8.53
CA GLU A 95 -14.10 3.67 -9.79
C GLU A 95 -13.42 5.03 -9.96
N ASN A 96 -13.33 5.81 -8.88
CA ASN A 96 -12.65 7.11 -8.92
C ASN A 96 -11.14 6.97 -9.13
N ALA A 97 -10.51 5.92 -8.58
CA ALA A 97 -9.11 5.60 -8.87
C ALA A 97 -8.90 5.35 -10.37
N LEU A 98 -9.78 4.56 -11.02
CA LEU A 98 -9.70 4.36 -12.46
C LEU A 98 -9.93 5.66 -13.25
N LYS A 99 -10.88 6.50 -12.85
CA LYS A 99 -11.10 7.84 -13.47
C LYS A 99 -9.89 8.76 -13.30
N ALA A 100 -9.10 8.57 -12.24
CA ALA A 100 -7.83 9.25 -11.99
C ALA A 100 -6.65 8.62 -12.75
N GLY A 101 -6.87 7.53 -13.51
CA GLY A 101 -5.84 6.91 -14.35
C GLY A 101 -4.91 5.92 -13.63
N PHE A 102 -5.30 5.41 -12.46
CA PHE A 102 -4.61 4.28 -11.85
C PHE A 102 -4.85 2.99 -12.67
N ASP A 103 -3.87 2.08 -12.65
CA ASP A 103 -3.97 0.78 -13.33
C ASP A 103 -4.81 -0.23 -12.55
N GLY A 104 -4.98 0.00 -11.25
CA GLY A 104 -5.70 -0.87 -10.33
C GLY A 104 -5.78 -0.30 -8.92
N VAL A 105 -6.31 -1.09 -8.00
CA VAL A 105 -6.46 -0.73 -6.59
C VAL A 105 -5.92 -1.83 -5.68
N GLU A 106 -5.51 -1.46 -4.48
CA GLU A 106 -5.17 -2.42 -3.42
C GLU A 106 -6.16 -2.28 -2.26
N LEU A 107 -6.89 -3.36 -1.96
CA LEU A 107 -7.77 -3.42 -0.81
C LEU A 107 -6.95 -3.54 0.48
N HIS A 108 -7.13 -2.59 1.41
CA HIS A 108 -6.38 -2.51 2.65
C HIS A 108 -7.03 -3.32 3.77
N ALA A 109 -6.66 -4.60 3.88
CA ALA A 109 -7.08 -5.51 4.94
C ALA A 109 -5.94 -5.84 5.91
N ALA A 110 -5.27 -4.81 6.42
CA ALA A 110 -4.04 -4.93 7.19
C ALA A 110 -3.85 -3.77 8.18
N ASN A 111 -2.79 -3.84 8.99
CA ASN A 111 -2.31 -2.84 9.94
C ASN A 111 -3.33 -2.30 10.96
N GLY A 112 -4.29 -3.12 11.38
CA GLY A 112 -5.31 -2.82 12.39
C GLY A 112 -6.38 -1.86 11.89
N TYR A 113 -6.53 -1.68 10.57
CA TYR A 113 -7.62 -0.90 9.98
C TYR A 113 -8.90 -1.74 9.86
N LEU A 114 -10.01 -1.09 9.47
CA LEU A 114 -11.38 -1.61 9.57
C LEU A 114 -11.55 -3.08 9.17
N LEU A 115 -11.07 -3.49 7.99
CA LEU A 115 -11.23 -4.87 7.53
C LEU A 115 -10.47 -5.88 8.40
N GLU A 116 -9.29 -5.52 8.92
CA GLU A 116 -8.54 -6.37 9.83
C GLU A 116 -9.15 -6.37 11.24
N GLN A 117 -9.76 -5.25 11.68
CA GLN A 117 -10.53 -5.20 12.93
C GLN A 117 -11.73 -6.15 12.92
N PHE A 118 -12.40 -6.31 11.78
CA PHE A 118 -13.43 -7.35 11.61
C PHE A 118 -12.79 -8.74 11.55
N LEU A 119 -11.62 -8.87 10.93
CA LEU A 119 -10.97 -10.16 10.75
C LEU A 119 -10.46 -10.73 12.07
N HIS A 120 -9.90 -9.94 12.99
CA HIS A 120 -9.22 -10.41 14.19
C HIS A 120 -10.13 -10.50 15.43
N ASP A 121 -10.05 -11.60 16.17
CA ASP A 121 -10.90 -11.88 17.34
C ASP A 121 -10.47 -11.15 18.62
N GLY A 122 -9.30 -10.54 18.65
CA GLY A 122 -8.89 -9.64 19.73
C GLY A 122 -9.62 -8.29 19.70
N ILE A 123 -10.25 -7.94 18.57
CA ILE A 123 -11.03 -6.71 18.38
C ILE A 123 -12.50 -7.04 18.09
N ASN A 124 -12.78 -8.01 17.22
CA ASN A 124 -14.15 -8.39 16.86
C ASN A 124 -14.77 -9.34 17.89
N ASP A 125 -15.52 -8.77 18.82
CA ASP A 125 -16.32 -9.48 19.83
C ASP A 125 -17.79 -9.65 19.45
N ARG A 126 -18.14 -9.44 18.16
CA ARG A 126 -19.52 -9.50 17.69
C ARG A 126 -20.09 -10.91 17.82
N ALA A 127 -21.38 -10.98 18.14
CA ALA A 127 -22.16 -12.22 18.22
C ALA A 127 -23.13 -12.42 17.03
N ASP A 128 -23.05 -11.55 16.02
CA ASP A 128 -23.87 -11.64 14.81
C ASP A 128 -23.14 -12.37 13.67
N GLN A 129 -23.69 -12.30 12.45
CA GLN A 129 -23.11 -12.97 11.27
C GLN A 129 -21.74 -12.43 10.83
N TYR A 130 -21.21 -11.39 11.48
CA TYR A 130 -19.90 -10.81 11.22
C TYR A 130 -18.87 -11.09 12.33
N GLY A 131 -19.19 -11.92 13.34
CA GLY A 131 -18.25 -12.28 14.41
C GLY A 131 -18.30 -13.76 14.83
N GLY A 132 -17.46 -14.10 15.80
CA GLY A 132 -17.26 -15.47 16.27
C GLY A 132 -16.36 -16.29 15.34
N SER A 133 -16.96 -17.10 14.47
CA SER A 133 -16.22 -17.98 13.55
C SER A 133 -15.31 -17.21 12.58
N VAL A 134 -14.23 -17.85 12.09
CA VAL A 134 -13.32 -17.25 11.09
C VAL A 134 -14.10 -16.87 9.82
N GLU A 135 -15.06 -17.70 9.42
CA GLU A 135 -15.95 -17.47 8.28
C GLU A 135 -16.74 -16.16 8.43
N ASN A 136 -17.32 -15.93 9.61
CA ASN A 136 -18.10 -14.72 9.89
C ASN A 136 -17.20 -13.49 10.00
N ARG A 137 -16.05 -13.59 10.68
CA ARG A 137 -15.09 -12.49 10.81
C ARG A 137 -14.54 -12.05 9.45
N ALA A 138 -14.26 -13.01 8.56
CA ALA A 138 -13.81 -12.73 7.20
C ALA A 138 -14.91 -12.25 6.25
N ARG A 139 -16.20 -12.35 6.64
CA ARG A 139 -17.34 -12.03 5.77
C ARG A 139 -17.26 -10.61 5.21
N PHE A 140 -17.02 -9.63 6.07
CA PHE A 140 -17.01 -8.23 5.66
C PHE A 140 -15.86 -7.91 4.67
N LEU A 141 -14.69 -8.53 4.85
CA LEU A 141 -13.57 -8.44 3.89
C LEU A 141 -13.98 -8.91 2.50
N PHE A 142 -14.66 -10.06 2.40
CA PHE A 142 -15.06 -10.61 1.12
C PHE A 142 -16.24 -9.85 0.49
N GLU A 143 -17.18 -9.33 1.28
CA GLU A 143 -18.23 -8.44 0.77
C GLU A 143 -17.64 -7.14 0.19
N ALA A 144 -16.65 -6.55 0.88
CA ALA A 144 -15.94 -5.38 0.37
C ALA A 144 -15.17 -5.68 -0.92
N LEU A 145 -14.47 -6.82 -0.96
CA LEU A 145 -13.77 -7.27 -2.17
C LEU A 145 -14.75 -7.46 -3.33
N GLU A 146 -15.84 -8.21 -3.12
CA GLU A 146 -16.86 -8.49 -4.13
C GLU A 146 -17.53 -7.21 -4.64
N ALA A 147 -17.81 -6.24 -3.77
CA ALA A 147 -18.34 -4.94 -4.17
C ALA A 147 -17.38 -4.16 -5.10
N ILE A 148 -16.06 -4.23 -4.88
CA ILE A 148 -15.08 -3.63 -5.80
C ILE A 148 -15.06 -4.38 -7.13
N LEU A 149 -15.17 -5.71 -7.10
CA LEU A 149 -15.16 -6.56 -8.28
C LEU A 149 -16.40 -6.40 -9.17
N GLU A 150 -17.49 -5.81 -8.66
CA GLU A 150 -18.62 -5.38 -9.50
C GLU A 150 -18.27 -4.23 -10.46
N SER A 151 -17.20 -3.49 -10.19
CA SER A 151 -16.75 -2.36 -11.03
C SER A 151 -15.42 -2.63 -11.75
N LEU A 152 -14.61 -3.54 -11.23
CA LEU A 152 -13.23 -3.77 -11.67
C LEU A 152 -12.98 -5.24 -11.97
N ASP A 153 -12.25 -5.51 -13.05
CA ASP A 153 -11.69 -6.83 -13.30
C ASP A 153 -10.81 -7.26 -12.12
N SER A 154 -10.92 -8.54 -11.71
CA SER A 154 -10.16 -9.10 -10.59
C SER A 154 -8.65 -8.89 -10.73
N SER A 155 -8.13 -8.96 -11.97
CA SER A 155 -6.72 -8.75 -12.29
C SER A 155 -6.22 -7.31 -12.07
N LYS A 156 -7.09 -6.36 -11.71
CA LYS A 156 -6.77 -4.97 -11.33
C LYS A 156 -6.90 -4.73 -9.83
N VAL A 157 -7.21 -5.76 -9.05
CA VAL A 157 -7.40 -5.66 -7.61
C VAL A 157 -6.31 -6.47 -6.91
N GLY A 158 -5.48 -5.79 -6.13
CA GLY A 158 -4.60 -6.41 -5.14
C GLY A 158 -5.24 -6.37 -3.76
N ILE A 159 -4.73 -7.18 -2.83
CA ILE A 159 -5.12 -7.12 -1.41
C ILE A 159 -3.88 -7.11 -0.52
N ARG A 160 -3.90 -6.28 0.53
CA ARG A 160 -2.86 -6.23 1.57
C ARG A 160 -3.34 -6.93 2.83
N LEU A 161 -2.49 -7.77 3.40
CA LEU A 161 -2.73 -8.55 4.61
C LEU A 161 -1.55 -8.44 5.60
N SER A 162 -1.81 -8.52 6.91
CA SER A 162 -0.76 -8.53 7.95
C SER A 162 -0.96 -9.61 9.01
N PRO A 163 -0.72 -10.90 8.67
CA PRO A 163 -1.04 -12.03 9.54
C PRO A 163 -0.50 -11.98 10.97
N PHE A 164 0.68 -11.38 11.14
CA PHE A 164 1.35 -11.24 12.43
C PHE A 164 1.53 -9.77 12.82
N GLY A 165 0.71 -8.89 12.24
CA GLY A 165 0.64 -7.49 12.62
C GLY A 165 0.18 -7.35 14.06
N GLY A 166 0.61 -6.27 14.72
CA GLY A 166 0.19 -5.91 16.08
C GLY A 166 -0.07 -4.41 16.22
N SER A 167 -0.38 -3.75 15.11
CA SER A 167 -0.62 -2.31 15.07
C SER A 167 -1.84 -1.97 15.91
N PHE A 168 -1.80 -0.86 16.64
CA PHE A 168 -2.90 -0.40 17.49
C PHE A 168 -3.35 -1.40 18.58
N GLY A 169 -2.50 -2.37 18.94
CA GLY A 169 -2.84 -3.40 19.93
C GLY A 169 -3.72 -4.52 19.38
N ASP A 170 -3.98 -4.53 18.07
CA ASP A 170 -4.70 -5.57 17.36
C ASP A 170 -3.98 -6.93 17.47
N LYS A 171 -4.76 -8.00 17.64
CA LYS A 171 -4.29 -9.38 17.83
C LYS A 171 -5.34 -10.37 17.35
N ASP A 172 -4.86 -11.47 16.78
CA ASP A 172 -5.66 -12.66 16.49
C ASP A 172 -5.19 -13.82 17.38
N SER A 173 -6.11 -14.63 17.89
CA SER A 173 -5.77 -15.78 18.74
C SER A 173 -5.13 -16.94 17.97
N ASP A 174 -5.46 -17.10 16.68
CA ASP A 174 -4.87 -18.09 15.77
C ASP A 174 -4.67 -17.50 14.35
N PRO A 175 -3.66 -16.65 14.16
CA PRO A 175 -3.42 -15.98 12.88
C PRO A 175 -3.08 -16.96 11.76
N ILE A 176 -2.58 -18.15 12.06
CA ILE A 176 -2.33 -19.16 11.02
C ILE A 176 -3.66 -19.67 10.47
N ALA A 177 -4.60 -20.06 11.33
CA ALA A 177 -5.92 -20.53 10.88
C ALA A 177 -6.69 -19.43 10.14
N THR A 178 -6.75 -18.23 10.72
CA THR A 178 -7.48 -17.08 10.16
C THR A 178 -7.00 -16.75 8.74
N TYR A 179 -5.68 -16.60 8.55
CA TYR A 179 -5.15 -16.23 7.24
C TYR A 179 -5.05 -17.39 6.26
N THR A 180 -4.98 -18.64 6.75
CA THR A 180 -5.13 -19.81 5.89
C THR A 180 -6.52 -19.86 5.26
N TYR A 181 -7.57 -19.59 6.04
CA TYR A 181 -8.94 -19.49 5.52
C TYR A 181 -9.06 -18.39 4.46
N VAL A 182 -8.60 -17.17 4.77
CA VAL A 182 -8.66 -16.03 3.85
C VAL A 182 -7.90 -16.34 2.55
N LEU A 183 -6.66 -16.81 2.63
CA LEU A 183 -5.84 -17.09 1.44
C LEU A 183 -6.40 -18.25 0.59
N ASN A 184 -6.96 -19.28 1.22
CA ASN A 184 -7.63 -20.36 0.49
C ASN A 184 -8.85 -19.84 -0.27
N ARG A 185 -9.67 -18.98 0.35
CA ARG A 185 -10.83 -18.38 -0.33
C ARG A 185 -10.42 -17.39 -1.42
N LEU A 186 -9.34 -16.64 -1.23
CA LEU A 186 -8.78 -15.73 -2.24
C LEU A 186 -8.32 -16.47 -3.51
N ASN A 187 -7.99 -17.76 -3.45
CA ASN A 187 -7.65 -18.55 -4.65
C ASN A 187 -8.81 -18.71 -5.65
N ASN A 188 -10.04 -18.37 -5.27
CA ASN A 188 -11.20 -18.38 -6.18
C ASN A 188 -11.27 -17.13 -7.07
N TYR A 189 -10.37 -16.17 -6.89
CA TYR A 189 -10.32 -14.91 -7.62
C TYR A 189 -8.99 -14.79 -8.36
N ASP A 190 -9.01 -14.18 -9.54
CA ASP A 190 -7.80 -13.89 -10.33
C ASP A 190 -7.24 -12.51 -9.95
N LEU A 191 -6.91 -12.34 -8.66
CA LEU A 191 -6.43 -11.07 -8.13
C LEU A 191 -5.05 -10.72 -8.70
N ALA A 192 -4.82 -9.42 -8.88
CA ALA A 192 -3.53 -8.89 -9.31
C ALA A 192 -2.38 -9.37 -8.42
N TYR A 193 -2.61 -9.39 -7.10
CA TYR A 193 -1.70 -9.95 -6.10
C TYR A 193 -2.32 -10.01 -4.69
N ALA A 194 -1.71 -10.80 -3.81
CA ALA A 194 -1.80 -10.63 -2.35
C ALA A 194 -0.46 -10.14 -1.80
N ARG A 195 -0.45 -9.10 -0.96
CA ARG A 195 0.76 -8.52 -0.37
C ARG A 195 0.82 -8.73 1.15
N LYS A 196 1.93 -9.27 1.65
CA LYS A 196 2.13 -9.52 3.10
C LYS A 196 3.59 -9.73 3.52
N GLY A 197 3.89 -9.49 4.80
CA GLY A 197 5.23 -9.69 5.35
C GLY A 197 5.68 -11.16 5.48
N SER A 198 4.73 -12.06 5.78
CA SER A 198 5.00 -13.49 6.00
C SER A 198 4.82 -14.33 4.73
N ALA A 199 5.37 -13.88 3.59
CA ALA A 199 5.17 -14.53 2.29
C ALA A 199 5.46 -16.04 2.34
N ARG A 200 6.67 -16.43 2.78
CA ARG A 200 7.13 -17.83 2.91
C ARG A 200 6.13 -18.73 3.64
N GLN A 201 5.56 -18.26 4.76
CA GLN A 201 4.65 -19.04 5.61
C GLN A 201 3.38 -19.50 4.89
N PHE A 202 2.92 -18.78 3.85
CA PHE A 202 1.67 -19.09 3.16
C PHE A 202 1.82 -19.21 1.64
N ARG A 203 3.04 -19.38 1.12
CA ARG A 203 3.26 -19.60 -0.32
C ARG A 203 2.54 -20.86 -0.81
N GLU A 204 2.50 -21.90 0.02
CA GLU A 204 1.78 -23.13 -0.31
C GLU A 204 0.26 -22.96 -0.24
N THR A 205 -0.25 -22.02 0.56
CA THR A 205 -1.69 -21.75 0.67
C THR A 205 -2.21 -20.93 -0.51
N TYR A 206 -1.55 -19.82 -0.84
CA TYR A 206 -1.99 -18.92 -1.90
C TYR A 206 -1.32 -19.24 -3.23
N LYS A 207 -2.12 -19.41 -4.28
CA LYS A 207 -1.66 -19.86 -5.60
C LYS A 207 -1.50 -18.73 -6.62
N GLY A 208 -2.08 -17.56 -6.35
CA GLY A 208 -1.90 -16.36 -7.17
C GLY A 208 -0.55 -15.66 -6.96
N VAL A 209 -0.44 -14.44 -7.47
CA VAL A 209 0.77 -13.60 -7.34
C VAL A 209 0.95 -13.12 -5.90
N LEU A 210 2.04 -13.48 -5.24
CA LEU A 210 2.35 -13.14 -3.86
C LEU A 210 3.48 -12.11 -3.78
N LEU A 211 3.17 -10.92 -3.26
CA LEU A 211 4.15 -9.88 -2.96
C LEU A 211 4.63 -10.00 -1.51
N ALA A 212 5.92 -10.28 -1.31
CA ALA A 212 6.54 -10.16 0.00
C ALA A 212 6.74 -8.69 0.39
N ALA A 213 6.63 -8.38 1.68
CA ALA A 213 6.84 -7.04 2.21
C ALA A 213 7.51 -7.09 3.60
N SER A 214 7.68 -5.94 4.25
CA SER A 214 8.22 -5.84 5.62
C SER A 214 9.71 -6.22 5.76
N GLY A 215 10.58 -5.24 5.56
CA GLY A 215 11.96 -5.29 6.06
C GLY A 215 13.01 -5.88 5.11
N PHE A 216 12.66 -6.10 3.84
CA PHE A 216 13.60 -6.60 2.85
C PHE A 216 14.67 -5.57 2.47
N ASP A 217 15.90 -6.07 2.33
CA ASP A 217 16.99 -5.44 1.59
C ASP A 217 17.16 -6.10 0.22
N ARG A 218 18.18 -5.67 -0.55
CA ARG A 218 18.44 -6.26 -1.88
C ARG A 218 18.67 -7.77 -1.80
N GLN A 219 19.52 -8.23 -0.88
CA GLN A 219 19.97 -9.63 -0.86
C GLN A 219 18.82 -10.56 -0.46
N SER A 220 18.12 -10.23 0.62
CA SER A 220 16.94 -10.97 1.08
C SER A 220 15.79 -10.91 0.06
N ALA A 221 15.64 -9.80 -0.67
CA ALA A 221 14.62 -9.69 -1.72
C ALA A 221 14.91 -10.59 -2.92
N VAL A 222 16.17 -10.67 -3.35
CA VAL A 222 16.58 -11.60 -4.42
C VAL A 222 16.37 -13.03 -3.95
N GLN A 223 16.81 -13.36 -2.74
CA GLN A 223 16.71 -14.71 -2.19
C GLN A 223 15.27 -15.23 -2.12
N ILE A 224 14.32 -14.43 -1.62
CA ILE A 224 12.93 -14.90 -1.45
C ILE A 224 12.21 -15.15 -2.79
N VAL A 225 12.62 -14.43 -3.83
CA VAL A 225 12.09 -14.63 -5.19
C VAL A 225 12.74 -15.85 -5.84
N GLU A 226 14.07 -15.98 -5.75
CA GLU A 226 14.81 -17.11 -6.35
C GLU A 226 14.41 -18.46 -5.75
N GLU A 227 14.08 -18.52 -4.46
CA GLU A 227 13.58 -19.74 -3.82
C GLU A 227 12.08 -20.02 -4.08
N GLY A 228 11.39 -19.13 -4.80
CA GLY A 228 9.97 -19.28 -5.15
C GLY A 228 8.99 -19.00 -4.00
N ALA A 229 9.44 -18.41 -2.89
CA ALA A 229 8.58 -18.10 -1.76
C ALA A 229 7.72 -16.83 -1.95
N ALA A 230 8.06 -15.98 -2.93
CA ALA A 230 7.29 -14.84 -3.38
C ALA A 230 7.55 -14.56 -4.87
N ASP A 231 6.61 -13.91 -5.55
CA ASP A 231 6.76 -13.58 -6.98
C ASP A 231 7.45 -12.22 -7.18
N ALA A 232 7.31 -11.31 -6.21
CA ALA A 232 8.04 -10.05 -6.14
C ALA A 232 8.06 -9.50 -4.70
N VAL A 233 8.80 -8.41 -4.49
CA VAL A 233 9.01 -7.80 -3.17
C VAL A 233 8.66 -6.31 -3.19
N ALA A 234 7.79 -5.89 -2.28
CA ALA A 234 7.45 -4.49 -2.05
C ALA A 234 8.37 -3.86 -0.98
N ILE A 235 9.05 -2.76 -1.34
CA ILE A 235 9.98 -2.05 -0.47
C ILE A 235 9.41 -0.67 -0.09
N GLY A 236 9.28 -0.41 1.22
CA GLY A 236 8.77 0.86 1.76
C GLY A 236 9.87 1.86 2.12
N ARG A 237 10.46 1.71 3.32
CA ARG A 237 11.42 2.67 3.92
C ARG A 237 12.55 3.10 2.99
N HIS A 238 13.26 2.16 2.39
CA HIS A 238 14.34 2.50 1.47
C HIS A 238 13.85 3.15 0.18
N PHE A 239 12.60 2.92 -0.23
CA PHE A 239 12.02 3.60 -1.40
C PHE A 239 11.69 5.08 -1.10
N ILE A 240 11.45 5.43 0.17
CA ILE A 240 11.34 6.83 0.61
C ILE A 240 12.70 7.53 0.41
N SER A 241 13.80 6.96 0.89
CA SER A 241 15.11 7.62 0.82
C SER A 241 15.87 7.46 -0.50
N ASN A 242 15.41 6.57 -1.39
CA ASN A 242 16.08 6.26 -2.66
C ASN A 242 15.08 6.32 -3.81
N PRO A 243 14.92 7.48 -4.47
CA PRO A 243 14.02 7.58 -5.61
C PRO A 243 14.42 6.65 -6.78
N ASP A 244 15.71 6.34 -6.89
CA ASP A 244 16.30 5.44 -7.88
C ASP A 244 16.59 4.02 -7.33
N LEU A 245 15.87 3.58 -6.27
CA LEU A 245 16.16 2.31 -5.56
C LEU A 245 16.31 1.11 -6.49
N VAL A 246 15.41 0.95 -7.45
CA VAL A 246 15.42 -0.17 -8.39
C VAL A 246 16.74 -0.20 -9.18
N ARG A 247 17.20 0.96 -9.65
CA ARG A 247 18.48 1.07 -10.37
C ARG A 247 19.66 0.76 -9.46
N ARG A 248 19.61 1.20 -8.19
CA ARG A 248 20.64 0.85 -7.19
C ARG A 248 20.70 -0.65 -6.95
N PHE A 249 19.56 -1.31 -6.81
CA PHE A 249 19.48 -2.76 -6.65
C PHE A 249 20.03 -3.50 -7.87
N GLN A 250 19.64 -3.09 -9.09
CA GLN A 250 20.17 -3.69 -10.33
C GLN A 250 21.70 -3.58 -10.43
N LEU A 251 22.26 -2.43 -10.04
CA LEU A 251 23.70 -2.15 -10.11
C LEU A 251 24.48 -2.55 -8.85
N ASN A 252 23.82 -3.17 -7.86
CA ASN A 252 24.37 -3.45 -6.54
C ASN A 252 25.09 -2.22 -5.92
N LYS A 253 24.45 -1.05 -6.00
CA LYS A 253 24.95 0.21 -5.43
C LYS A 253 24.46 0.39 -4.00
N PRO A 254 25.22 1.14 -3.16
CA PRO A 254 24.74 1.55 -1.85
C PRO A 254 23.41 2.30 -1.93
N VAL A 255 22.59 2.16 -0.89
CA VAL A 255 21.34 2.90 -0.71
C VAL A 255 21.52 4.00 0.33
N ASN A 256 20.81 5.10 0.17
CA ASN A 256 20.71 6.15 1.17
C ASN A 256 19.98 5.61 2.41
N ASP A 257 20.45 6.03 3.59
CA ASP A 257 19.71 5.87 4.84
C ASP A 257 18.41 6.67 4.79
N TYR A 258 17.41 6.19 5.51
CA TYR A 258 16.13 6.89 5.67
C TYR A 258 16.07 7.57 7.05
N ASP A 259 15.46 8.74 7.09
CA ASP A 259 15.21 9.49 8.33
C ASP A 259 13.75 9.35 8.75
N THR A 260 13.50 8.59 9.82
CA THR A 260 12.15 8.34 10.32
C THR A 260 11.47 9.57 10.91
N ASP A 261 12.25 10.58 11.33
CA ASP A 261 11.70 11.81 11.92
C ASP A 261 11.07 12.70 10.84
N THR A 262 11.41 12.44 9.56
CA THR A 262 10.91 13.18 8.41
C THR A 262 9.69 12.57 7.72
N PHE A 263 9.31 11.33 8.07
CA PHE A 263 8.26 10.57 7.36
C PHE A 263 6.87 11.22 7.39
N TYR A 264 6.58 12.12 8.32
CA TYR A 264 5.27 12.76 8.39
C TYR A 264 5.37 14.28 8.40
N LEU A 265 6.51 14.81 7.94
CA LEU A 265 6.67 16.24 7.71
C LEU A 265 5.90 16.60 6.43
N GLY A 266 4.96 17.53 6.53
CA GLY A 266 4.15 17.99 5.41
C GLY A 266 4.88 18.94 4.46
N ASP A 267 6.21 18.87 4.40
CA ASP A 267 7.08 19.70 3.56
C ASP A 267 8.05 18.85 2.72
N ALA A 268 8.94 19.48 1.95
CA ALA A 268 9.80 18.77 1.01
C ALA A 268 10.91 17.93 1.66
N ARG A 269 11.26 18.21 2.93
CA ARG A 269 12.38 17.58 3.63
C ARG A 269 12.08 16.13 3.95
N GLY A 270 12.98 15.24 3.54
CA GLY A 270 12.77 13.80 3.67
C GLY A 270 11.64 13.26 2.78
N TYR A 271 11.27 14.00 1.73
CA TYR A 271 10.24 13.60 0.79
C TYR A 271 10.76 13.63 -0.66
N THR A 272 11.09 14.82 -1.17
CA THR A 272 11.55 15.03 -2.57
C THR A 272 13.01 15.45 -2.69
N ASP A 273 13.70 15.65 -1.57
CA ASP A 273 15.07 16.15 -1.48
C ASP A 273 16.15 15.06 -1.35
N TYR A 274 15.76 13.78 -1.31
CA TYR A 274 16.71 12.67 -1.36
C TYR A 274 17.45 12.61 -2.71
N ASN A 275 18.78 12.63 -2.64
CA ASN A 275 19.64 12.70 -3.82
C ASN A 275 19.76 11.35 -4.55
N THR A 276 19.65 11.37 -5.88
CA THR A 276 19.90 10.21 -6.77
C THR A 276 21.37 10.04 -7.16
N ARG A 277 22.21 11.08 -6.96
CA ARG A 277 23.66 11.03 -7.23
C ARG A 277 24.44 10.64 -5.97
N SER A 278 24.63 9.34 -5.73
CA SER A 278 25.68 8.91 -4.79
C SER A 278 27.03 8.84 -5.50
N CYS A 279 27.76 9.95 -5.53
CA CYS A 279 29.21 9.97 -5.69
C CYS A 279 29.80 11.12 -4.84
N ARG A 280 30.11 10.81 -3.59
CA ARG A 280 31.30 11.34 -2.95
C ARG A 280 32.03 10.16 -2.34
N THR A 281 32.98 9.62 -3.09
CA THR A 281 34.14 9.00 -2.46
C THR A 281 34.83 10.10 -1.67
N SER A 282 34.85 9.96 -0.35
CA SER A 282 35.75 10.72 0.51
C SER A 282 37.16 10.53 -0.02
N ARG A 283 37.80 11.63 -0.42
CA ARG A 283 39.25 11.69 -0.65
C ARG A 283 39.97 11.68 0.68
#